data_AF-A0A8H3M1C0-F1
#
_entry.id   AF-A0A8H3M1C0-F1
#
_cell.length_a   1.000
_cell.length_b   1.000
_cell.length_c   1.000
_cell.angle_alpha   90.00
_cell.angle_beta   90.00
_cell.angle_gamma   90.00
#
_symmetry.space_group_name_H-M   'P 1'
#
loop_
_entity.id
_entity.type
_entity.pdbx_description
1 polymer ?
#
loop_
_entity_poly.entity_id
_entity_poly.type
_entity_poly.pdbx_seq_one_letter_code
_entity_poly.pdbx_strand_id
1 'polypeptide(L)'
;MIKPEADSRLDRPDNINNFHLIVDLSMMLTALSLVGCVYVFYRVYKLWILSKKKLAMTYRLPFYTACTDFLLNGNFFLNMIHTAIYARVWDDIPCKIIAVFNWAFLTINVCLYVVIAVITYLRICRGIHFNYGKYDYKLWLIVIVGSLIIQLINLQNYGKREYWCAAKSGQFYSAIILFSIIAIILIIILFCYLSVLKKIHKTINFLKLLSSSNQNDRRYSRNGNTSVERCTEFERKATKKILSYIAVFILQWTPISISQGARLVLDDAIWVYVMGSIGRSFGGIGNMIQFIINEGFISRNYDTASCNENGNELFENSRLSSIRSNEHEIITISEVEN
;
A
#
# COMPACT_ATOMS: atom_id res chain seq x y z
N MET A 1 -10.56 -5.98 43.00
CA MET A 1 -9.90 -4.86 43.69
C MET A 1 -10.18 -3.61 42.88
N ILE A 2 -11.11 -2.77 43.32
CA ILE A 2 -11.51 -1.55 42.62
C ILE A 2 -10.45 -0.49 42.91
N LYS A 3 -9.63 -0.15 41.91
CA LYS A 3 -8.63 0.92 42.03
C LYS A 3 -9.39 2.25 42.02
N PRO A 4 -9.13 3.19 42.95
CA PRO A 4 -9.90 4.42 43.07
C PRO A 4 -9.83 5.26 41.78
N GLU A 5 -10.89 6.01 41.49
CA GLU A 5 -11.15 6.72 40.23
C GLU A 5 -10.09 7.80 39.87
N ALA A 6 -9.42 8.35 40.89
CA ALA A 6 -8.28 9.25 40.73
C ALA A 6 -7.01 8.54 40.22
N ASP A 7 -6.93 7.22 40.40
CA ASP A 7 -5.78 6.37 40.13
C ASP A 7 -5.87 5.67 38.75
N SER A 8 -6.73 6.18 37.86
CA SER A 8 -6.84 5.75 36.45
C SER A 8 -6.67 6.87 35.42
N ARG A 9 -6.52 8.14 35.84
CA ARG A 9 -6.27 9.25 34.92
C ARG A 9 -4.83 9.27 34.43
N LEU A 10 -4.63 9.68 33.18
CA LEU A 10 -3.33 9.75 32.49
C LEU A 10 -2.66 11.12 32.58
N ASP A 11 -3.41 12.18 32.91
CA ASP A 11 -2.97 13.58 32.99
C ASP A 11 -2.41 13.96 34.38
N ARG A 12 -1.82 12.99 35.09
CA ARG A 12 -1.25 13.23 36.42
C ARG A 12 0.03 14.06 36.34
N PRO A 13 0.42 14.78 37.41
CA PRO A 13 1.60 15.64 37.39
C PRO A 13 2.91 14.92 36.99
N ASP A 14 3.02 13.64 37.33
CA ASP A 14 4.16 12.78 37.01
C ASP A 14 4.18 12.29 35.55
N ASN A 15 3.03 12.24 34.87
CA ASN A 15 2.90 11.74 33.50
C ASN A 15 2.41 12.78 32.48
N ILE A 16 2.13 14.01 32.92
CA ILE A 16 1.50 15.06 32.11
C ILE A 16 2.28 15.39 30.84
N ASN A 17 3.61 15.45 30.92
CA ASN A 17 4.47 15.72 29.78
C ASN A 17 4.40 14.60 28.73
N ASN A 18 4.38 13.34 29.17
CA ASN A 18 4.31 12.18 28.30
C ASN A 18 2.92 12.05 27.68
N PHE A 19 1.88 12.32 28.46
CA PHE A 19 0.50 12.35 28.00
C PHE A 19 0.33 13.36 26.87
N HIS A 20 0.73 14.62 27.07
CA HIS A 20 0.66 15.64 26.02
C HIS A 20 1.51 15.27 24.81
N LEU A 21 2.75 14.82 25.03
CA LEU A 21 3.62 14.41 23.93
C LEU A 21 2.98 13.33 23.06
N ILE A 22 2.39 12.28 23.65
CA ILE A 22 1.80 11.18 22.89
C ILE A 22 0.47 11.63 22.27
N VAL A 23 -0.43 12.21 23.07
CA VAL A 23 -1.80 12.51 22.64
C VAL A 23 -1.81 13.62 21.60
N ASP A 24 -1.13 14.74 21.86
CA ASP A 24 -1.16 15.90 20.96
C ASP A 24 -0.46 15.59 19.64
N LEU A 25 0.70 14.91 19.70
CA LEU A 25 1.41 14.47 18.50
C LEU A 25 0.55 13.49 17.67
N SER A 26 -0.05 12.49 18.34
CA SER A 26 -0.87 11.49 17.65
C SER A 26 -2.09 12.13 17.01
N MET A 27 -2.76 13.05 17.71
CA MET A 27 -3.90 13.80 17.19
C MET A 27 -3.53 14.65 15.99
N MET A 28 -2.43 15.42 16.08
CA MET A 28 -1.95 16.26 14.99
C MET A 28 -1.61 15.43 13.74
N LEU A 29 -0.82 14.38 13.90
CA LEU A 29 -0.40 13.52 12.78
C LEU A 29 -1.59 12.80 12.14
N THR A 30 -2.52 12.30 12.95
CA THR A 30 -3.71 11.60 12.45
C THR A 30 -4.65 12.57 11.73
N ALA A 31 -4.83 13.79 12.23
CA ALA A 31 -5.62 14.82 11.57
C ALA A 31 -5.02 15.20 10.20
N LEU A 32 -3.70 15.39 10.11
CA LEU A 32 -3.01 15.61 8.83
C LEU A 32 -3.20 14.45 7.86
N SER A 33 -3.15 13.21 8.37
CA SER A 33 -3.40 12.00 7.58
C SER A 33 -4.82 11.96 7.00
N LEU A 34 -5.82 12.30 7.82
CA LEU A 34 -7.22 12.37 7.40
C LEU A 34 -7.45 13.46 6.35
N VAL A 35 -6.87 14.65 6.54
CA VAL A 35 -6.88 15.73 5.53
C VAL A 35 -6.26 15.26 4.22
N GLY A 36 -5.14 14.52 4.30
CA GLY A 36 -4.50 13.91 3.12
C GLY A 36 -5.41 12.93 2.38
N CYS A 37 -6.16 12.09 3.11
CA CYS A 37 -7.13 11.16 2.52
C CYS A 37 -8.28 11.92 1.83
N VAL A 38 -8.85 12.93 2.51
CA VAL A 38 -9.94 13.77 1.94
C VAL A 38 -9.48 14.49 0.68
N TYR A 39 -8.24 15.00 0.66
CA TYR A 39 -7.65 15.60 -0.52
C TYR A 39 -7.60 14.62 -1.70
N VAL A 40 -7.13 13.39 -1.48
CA VAL A 40 -7.09 12.36 -2.53
C VAL A 40 -8.50 12.01 -3.01
N PHE A 41 -9.48 11.86 -2.11
CA PHE A 41 -10.88 11.63 -2.50
C PHE A 41 -11.44 12.74 -3.38
N TYR A 42 -11.25 14.00 -2.98
CA TYR A 42 -11.69 15.15 -3.76
C TYR A 42 -11.06 15.18 -5.15
N ARG A 43 -9.74 14.93 -5.24
CA ARG A 43 -9.02 14.91 -6.52
C ARG A 43 -9.48 13.77 -7.42
N VAL A 44 -9.63 12.55 -6.89
CA VAL A 44 -10.13 11.39 -7.64
C VAL A 44 -11.55 11.62 -8.12
N TYR A 45 -12.41 12.21 -7.28
CA TYR A 45 -13.78 12.57 -7.66
C TYR A 45 -13.82 13.57 -8.82
N LYS A 46 -13.00 14.63 -8.77
CA LYS A 46 -12.89 15.61 -9.87
C LYS A 46 -12.43 14.94 -11.16
N LEU A 47 -11.43 14.06 -11.09
CA LEU A 47 -10.96 13.26 -12.24
C LEU A 47 -12.06 12.35 -12.79
N TRP A 48 -12.82 11.70 -11.92
CA TRP A 48 -13.91 10.81 -12.32
C TRP A 48 -15.02 11.54 -13.09
N ILE A 49 -15.38 12.75 -12.67
CA ILE A 49 -16.32 13.61 -13.39
C ILE A 49 -15.77 13.99 -14.77
N LEU A 50 -14.51 14.45 -14.82
CA LEU A 50 -13.86 14.88 -16.06
C LEU A 50 -13.72 13.73 -17.07
N SER A 51 -13.49 12.51 -16.60
CA SER A 51 -13.34 11.31 -17.44
C SER A 51 -14.67 10.63 -17.80
N LYS A 52 -15.80 11.36 -17.81
CA LYS A 52 -17.14 10.83 -18.16
C LYS A 52 -17.50 9.56 -17.37
N LYS A 53 -17.16 9.53 -16.08
CA LYS A 53 -17.42 8.41 -15.15
C LYS A 53 -16.65 7.09 -15.44
N LYS A 54 -15.65 7.10 -16.33
CA LYS A 54 -14.75 5.95 -16.55
C LYS A 54 -13.40 6.22 -15.89
N LEU A 55 -13.13 5.55 -14.77
CA LEU A 55 -11.87 5.69 -14.04
C LEU A 55 -10.87 4.61 -14.43
N ALA A 56 -9.72 5.03 -14.98
CA ALA A 56 -8.62 4.13 -15.30
C ALA A 56 -7.99 3.51 -14.04
N MET A 57 -7.43 2.30 -14.17
CA MET A 57 -6.87 1.52 -13.06
C MET A 57 -5.81 2.30 -12.25
N THR A 58 -5.06 3.19 -12.90
CA THR A 58 -4.02 4.05 -12.30
C THR A 58 -4.55 4.97 -11.19
N TYR A 59 -5.84 5.34 -11.22
CA TYR A 59 -6.48 6.19 -10.20
C TYR A 59 -7.23 5.42 -9.13
N ARG A 60 -7.53 4.14 -9.40
CA ARG A 60 -8.22 3.27 -8.44
C ARG A 60 -7.31 2.91 -7.28
N LEU A 61 -6.03 2.68 -7.54
CA LEU A 61 -5.05 2.38 -6.49
C LEU A 61 -4.97 3.50 -5.43
N PRO A 62 -4.69 4.77 -5.77
CA PRO A 62 -4.66 5.85 -4.79
C PRO A 62 -5.98 6.02 -4.03
N PHE A 63 -7.11 5.74 -4.70
CA PHE A 63 -8.41 5.78 -4.06
C PHE A 63 -8.60 4.66 -3.04
N TYR A 64 -8.21 3.42 -3.36
CA TYR A 64 -8.32 2.28 -2.45
C TYR A 64 -7.43 2.46 -1.23
N THR A 65 -6.20 2.93 -1.42
CA THR A 65 -5.27 3.17 -0.31
C THR A 65 -5.77 4.31 0.57
N ALA A 66 -6.29 5.40 -0.01
CA ALA A 66 -6.92 6.48 0.76
C ALA A 66 -8.17 6.00 1.53
N CYS A 67 -8.98 5.08 0.97
CA CYS A 67 -10.12 4.49 1.69
C CYS A 67 -9.67 3.71 2.93
N THR A 68 -8.68 2.84 2.78
CA THR A 68 -8.18 2.03 3.92
C THR A 68 -7.46 2.88 4.94
N ASP A 69 -6.69 3.89 4.51
CA ASP A 69 -6.01 4.83 5.40
C ASP A 69 -7.01 5.69 6.16
N PHE A 70 -8.10 6.13 5.52
CA PHE A 70 -9.15 6.91 6.17
C PHE A 70 -9.85 6.09 7.26
N LEU A 71 -10.18 4.82 7.00
CA LEU A 71 -10.77 3.94 8.00
C LEU A 71 -9.83 3.69 9.18
N LEU A 72 -8.55 3.39 8.90
CA LEU A 72 -7.53 3.14 9.91
C LEU A 72 -7.30 4.38 10.79
N ASN A 73 -7.04 5.53 10.16
CA ASN A 73 -6.77 6.79 10.87
C ASN A 73 -8.03 7.36 11.52
N GLY A 74 -9.21 7.19 10.93
CA GLY A 74 -10.47 7.64 11.50
C GLY A 74 -10.79 6.90 12.80
N ASN A 75 -10.65 5.58 12.82
CA ASN A 75 -10.82 4.80 14.05
C ASN A 75 -9.76 5.15 15.11
N PHE A 76 -8.51 5.34 14.70
CA PHE A 76 -7.46 5.77 15.63
C PHE A 76 -7.71 7.18 16.18
N PHE A 77 -8.21 8.10 15.37
CA PHE A 77 -8.61 9.44 15.79
C PHE A 77 -9.72 9.40 16.84
N LEU A 78 -10.76 8.57 16.64
CA LEU A 78 -11.83 8.36 17.64
C LEU A 78 -11.30 7.79 18.96
N ASN A 79 -10.31 6.90 18.89
CA ASN A 79 -9.65 6.35 20.06
C ASN A 79 -8.87 7.45 20.82
N MET A 80 -8.08 8.24 20.10
CA MET A 80 -7.23 9.29 20.67
C MET A 80 -8.01 10.50 21.18
N ILE A 81 -9.08 10.92 20.50
CA ILE A 81 -9.90 12.07 20.93
C ILE A 81 -10.59 11.80 22.27
N HIS A 82 -11.04 10.56 22.49
CA HIS A 82 -11.57 10.15 23.79
C HIS A 82 -10.51 10.25 24.88
N THR A 83 -9.31 9.71 24.61
CA THR A 83 -8.18 9.82 25.54
C THR A 83 -7.81 11.28 25.82
N ALA A 84 -7.88 12.16 24.82
CA ALA A 84 -7.60 13.59 24.98
C ALA A 84 -8.62 14.31 25.87
N ILE A 85 -9.92 14.04 25.67
CA ILE A 85 -11.00 14.73 26.41
C ILE A 85 -11.10 14.22 27.85
N TYR A 86 -11.06 12.91 28.04
CA TYR A 86 -11.32 12.29 29.35
C TYR A 86 -10.07 11.95 30.14
N ALA A 87 -8.87 12.21 29.57
CA ALA A 87 -7.58 11.80 30.12
C ALA A 87 -7.53 10.32 30.52
N ARG A 88 -8.32 9.48 29.84
CA ARG A 88 -8.45 8.04 30.11
C ARG A 88 -8.79 7.29 28.84
N VAL A 89 -8.32 6.06 28.75
CA VAL A 89 -8.70 5.13 27.69
C VAL A 89 -10.13 4.65 27.91
N TRP A 90 -10.80 4.19 26.86
CA TRP A 90 -12.12 3.60 26.93
C TRP A 90 -12.21 2.46 27.95
N ASP A 91 -13.39 2.31 28.56
CA ASP A 91 -13.70 1.20 29.46
C ASP A 91 -13.65 -0.16 28.76
N ASP A 92 -13.61 -1.25 29.52
CA ASP A 92 -13.20 -2.57 28.99
C ASP A 92 -14.03 -3.07 27.78
N ILE A 93 -15.35 -2.95 27.80
CA ILE A 93 -16.21 -3.37 26.67
C ILE A 93 -16.04 -2.47 25.43
N PRO A 94 -16.25 -1.14 25.51
CA PRO A 94 -16.07 -0.27 24.34
C PRO A 94 -14.63 -0.29 23.81
N CYS A 95 -13.63 -0.45 24.69
CA CYS A 95 -12.23 -0.58 24.29
C CYS A 95 -11.96 -1.82 23.44
N LYS A 96 -12.58 -2.96 23.78
CA LYS A 96 -12.47 -4.18 22.96
C LYS A 96 -13.07 -3.96 21.57
N ILE A 97 -14.22 -3.30 21.47
CA ILE A 97 -14.87 -3.00 20.18
C ILE A 97 -13.96 -2.11 19.31
N ILE A 98 -13.42 -1.03 19.88
CA ILE A 98 -12.50 -0.14 19.15
C ILE A 98 -11.22 -0.88 18.74
N ALA A 99 -10.72 -1.77 19.60
CA ALA A 99 -9.56 -2.60 19.29
C ALA A 99 -9.83 -3.57 18.13
N VAL A 100 -11.02 -4.19 18.08
CA VAL A 100 -11.46 -5.04 16.94
C VAL A 100 -11.45 -4.23 15.65
N PHE A 101 -12.10 -3.07 15.62
CA PHE A 101 -12.10 -2.21 14.43
C PHE A 101 -10.71 -1.74 14.04
N ASN A 102 -9.86 -1.39 15.02
CA ASN A 102 -8.48 -0.99 14.77
C ASN A 102 -7.71 -2.11 14.06
N TRP A 103 -7.82 -3.34 14.56
CA TRP A 103 -7.21 -4.51 13.95
C TRP A 103 -7.81 -4.87 12.59
N ALA A 104 -9.11 -4.71 12.43
CA ALA A 104 -9.78 -4.94 11.16
C ALA A 104 -9.26 -4.00 10.07
N PHE A 105 -9.27 -2.68 10.33
CA PHE A 105 -8.78 -1.71 9.36
C PHE A 105 -7.28 -1.82 9.10
N LEU A 106 -6.49 -2.16 10.13
CA LEU A 106 -5.07 -2.43 10.01
C LEU A 106 -4.82 -3.60 9.04
N THR A 107 -5.49 -4.73 9.26
CA THR A 107 -5.30 -5.93 8.44
C THR A 107 -5.85 -5.77 7.02
N ILE A 108 -6.98 -5.08 6.84
CA ILE A 108 -7.49 -4.71 5.50
C ILE A 108 -6.44 -3.89 4.74
N ASN A 109 -5.85 -2.88 5.39
CA ASN A 109 -4.82 -2.03 4.78
C ASN A 109 -3.61 -2.87 4.31
N VAL A 110 -3.08 -3.72 5.18
CA VAL A 110 -1.92 -4.57 4.86
C VAL A 110 -2.25 -5.57 3.74
N CYS A 111 -3.39 -6.26 3.83
CA CYS A 111 -3.83 -7.22 2.81
C CYS A 111 -4.02 -6.56 1.43
N LEU A 112 -4.56 -5.34 1.39
CA LEU A 112 -4.73 -4.58 0.16
C LEU A 112 -3.39 -4.38 -0.57
N TYR A 113 -2.35 -3.96 0.14
CA TYR A 113 -1.04 -3.72 -0.48
C TYR A 113 -0.35 -5.00 -0.95
N VAL A 114 -0.48 -6.11 -0.22
CA VAL A 114 0.03 -7.42 -0.67
C VAL A 114 -0.65 -7.85 -1.96
N VAL A 115 -1.99 -7.80 -1.98
CA VAL A 115 -2.78 -8.19 -3.15
C VAL A 115 -2.38 -7.33 -4.36
N ILE A 116 -2.23 -6.02 -4.18
CA ILE A 116 -1.81 -5.11 -5.25
C ILE A 116 -0.38 -5.41 -5.72
N ALA A 117 0.56 -5.66 -4.81
CA ALA A 117 1.94 -5.97 -5.16
C ALA A 117 2.05 -7.29 -5.94
N VAL A 118 1.37 -8.34 -5.49
CA VAL A 118 1.35 -9.66 -6.16
C VAL A 118 0.69 -9.56 -7.53
N ILE A 119 -0.47 -8.89 -7.63
CA ILE A 119 -1.15 -8.67 -8.91
C ILE A 119 -0.26 -7.90 -9.90
N THR A 120 0.42 -6.86 -9.42
CA THR A 120 1.34 -6.06 -10.25
C THR A 120 2.52 -6.90 -10.73
N TYR A 121 3.09 -7.74 -9.85
CA TYR A 121 4.11 -8.72 -10.22
C TYR A 121 3.62 -9.70 -11.28
N LEU A 122 2.45 -10.32 -11.08
CA LEU A 122 1.89 -11.29 -12.03
C LEU A 122 1.62 -10.65 -13.40
N ARG A 123 1.10 -9.42 -13.43
CA ARG A 123 0.89 -8.69 -14.67
C ARG A 123 2.20 -8.39 -15.40
N ILE A 124 3.18 -7.79 -14.72
CA ILE A 124 4.39 -7.27 -15.38
C ILE A 124 5.43 -8.35 -15.64
N CYS A 125 5.68 -9.23 -14.67
CA CYS A 125 6.70 -10.26 -14.77
C CYS A 125 6.19 -11.50 -15.51
N ARG A 126 4.92 -11.87 -15.33
CA ARG A 126 4.32 -13.08 -15.95
C ARG A 126 3.33 -12.81 -17.07
N GLY A 127 2.89 -11.57 -17.29
CA GLY A 127 1.89 -11.26 -18.33
C GLY A 127 0.48 -11.75 -18.01
N ILE A 128 0.18 -12.11 -16.75
CA ILE A 128 -1.13 -12.63 -16.37
C ILE A 128 -2.05 -11.46 -16.02
N HIS A 129 -3.12 -11.29 -16.80
CA HIS A 129 -4.12 -10.24 -16.57
C HIS A 129 -5.34 -10.81 -15.85
N PHE A 130 -5.63 -10.29 -14.66
CA PHE A 130 -6.83 -10.65 -13.91
C PHE A 130 -7.96 -9.67 -14.21
N ASN A 131 -9.18 -10.21 -14.36
CA ASN A 131 -10.41 -9.41 -14.39
C ASN A 131 -10.96 -9.26 -12.96
N TYR A 132 -10.90 -8.05 -12.42
CA TYR A 132 -11.34 -7.74 -11.05
C TYR A 132 -12.86 -7.54 -10.92
N GLY A 133 -13.60 -7.50 -12.03
CA GLY A 133 -15.03 -7.22 -12.08
C GLY A 133 -15.34 -5.72 -12.26
N LYS A 134 -16.62 -5.38 -12.48
CA LYS A 134 -17.07 -4.01 -12.81
C LYS A 134 -16.66 -2.94 -11.79
N TYR A 135 -16.53 -3.33 -10.52
CA TYR A 135 -16.16 -2.47 -9.39
C TYR A 135 -15.00 -3.06 -8.56
N ASP A 136 -14.18 -3.91 -9.18
CA ASP A 136 -13.05 -4.57 -8.51
C ASP A 136 -13.47 -5.39 -7.26
N TYR A 137 -14.73 -5.83 -7.20
CA TYR A 137 -15.28 -6.55 -6.05
C TYR A 137 -14.56 -7.87 -5.77
N LYS A 138 -14.01 -8.53 -6.81
CA LYS A 138 -13.22 -9.76 -6.63
C LYS A 138 -11.91 -9.49 -5.89
N LEU A 139 -11.29 -8.33 -6.13
CA LEU A 139 -10.08 -7.91 -5.43
C LEU A 139 -10.39 -7.63 -3.96
N TRP A 140 -11.46 -6.86 -3.69
CA TRP A 140 -11.87 -6.56 -2.32
C TRP A 140 -12.30 -7.81 -1.53
N LEU A 141 -12.92 -8.78 -2.19
CA LEU A 141 -13.27 -10.06 -1.57
C LEU A 141 -12.02 -10.78 -1.02
N ILE A 142 -10.95 -10.87 -1.81
CA ILE A 142 -9.68 -11.49 -1.38
C ILE A 142 -9.08 -10.73 -0.19
N VAL A 143 -9.11 -9.39 -0.25
CA VAL A 143 -8.59 -8.53 0.83
C VAL A 143 -9.37 -8.73 2.14
N ILE A 144 -10.70 -8.72 2.07
CA ILE A 144 -11.57 -8.88 3.25
C ILE A 144 -11.43 -10.29 3.84
N VAL A 145 -11.44 -11.33 3.00
CA VAL A 145 -11.27 -12.71 3.47
C VAL A 145 -9.91 -12.89 4.15
N GLY A 146 -8.83 -12.39 3.55
CA GLY A 146 -7.50 -12.44 4.17
C GLY A 146 -7.43 -11.71 5.50
N SER A 147 -8.04 -10.52 5.58
CA SER A 147 -8.13 -9.75 6.82
C SER A 147 -8.92 -10.49 7.91
N LEU A 148 -10.07 -11.09 7.57
CA LEU A 148 -10.89 -11.84 8.53
C LEU A 148 -10.14 -13.02 9.13
N ILE A 149 -9.38 -13.77 8.33
CA ILE A 149 -8.55 -14.88 8.82
C ILE A 149 -7.55 -14.38 9.87
N ILE A 150 -6.86 -13.27 9.60
CA ILE A 150 -5.90 -12.68 10.53
C ILE A 150 -6.58 -12.20 11.82
N GLN A 151 -7.77 -11.59 11.71
CA GLN A 151 -8.53 -11.13 12.87
C GLN A 151 -8.95 -12.29 13.78
N LEU A 152 -9.42 -13.40 13.21
CA LEU A 152 -9.83 -14.58 13.96
C LEU A 152 -8.68 -15.16 14.80
N ILE A 153 -7.45 -15.12 14.29
CA ILE A 153 -6.25 -15.58 15.01
C ILE A 153 -5.97 -14.70 16.26
N ASN A 154 -6.29 -13.40 16.21
CA ASN A 154 -5.95 -12.45 17.29
C ASN A 154 -7.15 -12.04 18.19
N LEU A 155 -8.34 -12.65 18.01
CA LEU A 155 -9.60 -12.24 18.65
C LEU A 155 -9.52 -12.18 20.18
N GLN A 156 -8.79 -13.12 20.80
CA GLN A 156 -8.71 -13.26 22.25
C GLN A 156 -7.79 -12.20 22.92
N ASN A 157 -6.98 -11.49 22.15
CA ASN A 157 -5.92 -10.62 22.68
C ASN A 157 -6.27 -9.12 22.65
N TYR A 158 -7.50 -8.75 22.30
CA TYR A 158 -7.95 -7.36 22.27
C TYR A 158 -8.16 -6.78 23.66
N GLY A 159 -7.77 -5.50 23.82
CA GLY A 159 -7.93 -4.82 25.11
C GLY A 159 -7.27 -3.44 25.16
N LYS A 160 -7.25 -2.89 26.38
CA LYS A 160 -6.69 -1.59 26.73
C LYS A 160 -5.18 -1.62 26.88
N ARG A 161 -4.55 -0.54 26.43
CA ARG A 161 -3.18 -0.14 26.78
C ARG A 161 -3.19 1.16 27.56
N GLU A 162 -1.99 1.66 27.84
CA GLU A 162 -1.76 2.89 28.58
C GLU A 162 -2.41 4.11 27.88
N TYR A 163 -2.17 4.32 26.58
CA TYR A 163 -2.66 5.51 25.87
C TYR A 163 -3.83 5.26 24.90
N TRP A 164 -4.11 4.00 24.52
CA TRP A 164 -5.18 3.68 23.56
C TRP A 164 -5.65 2.22 23.61
N CYS A 165 -6.77 1.94 22.94
CA CYS A 165 -7.30 0.59 22.72
C CYS A 165 -6.68 -0.10 21.50
N ALA A 166 -6.03 -1.25 21.68
CA ALA A 166 -5.48 -2.03 20.57
C ALA A 166 -5.22 -3.50 20.92
N ALA A 167 -4.46 -3.75 21.98
CA ALA A 167 -4.19 -5.10 22.48
C ALA A 167 -4.05 -5.01 23.99
N LYS A 168 -4.35 -6.10 24.69
CA LYS A 168 -4.25 -6.18 26.15
C LYS A 168 -2.81 -5.89 26.62
N SER A 169 -2.67 -4.99 27.60
CA SER A 169 -1.39 -4.71 28.26
C SER A 169 -0.82 -5.95 28.96
N GLY A 170 0.52 -6.08 29.01
CA GLY A 170 1.22 -7.21 29.61
C GLY A 170 1.21 -8.51 28.79
N GLN A 171 0.62 -8.52 27.59
CA GLN A 171 0.64 -9.66 26.69
C GLN A 171 1.46 -9.37 25.41
N PHE A 172 2.43 -10.23 25.14
CA PHE A 172 3.28 -10.15 23.94
C PHE A 172 2.69 -10.88 22.73
N TYR A 173 1.73 -11.80 22.89
CA TYR A 173 1.15 -12.59 21.78
C TYR A 173 0.64 -11.74 20.62
N SER A 174 -0.14 -10.69 20.92
CA SER A 174 -0.65 -9.79 19.89
C SER A 174 0.45 -8.99 19.19
N ALA A 175 1.55 -8.68 19.89
CA ALA A 175 2.73 -8.05 19.30
C ALA A 175 3.47 -9.01 18.36
N ILE A 176 3.68 -10.27 18.78
CA ILE A 176 4.30 -11.32 17.98
C ILE A 176 3.50 -11.55 16.70
N ILE A 177 2.19 -11.79 16.82
CA ILE A 177 1.31 -12.04 15.67
C ILE A 177 1.41 -10.87 14.67
N LEU A 178 1.31 -9.63 15.16
CA LEU A 178 1.38 -8.46 14.30
C LEU A 178 2.75 -8.31 13.63
N PHE A 179 3.84 -8.46 14.41
CA PHE A 179 5.20 -8.34 13.92
C PHE A 179 5.53 -9.40 12.86
N SER A 180 5.19 -10.67 13.13
CA SER A 180 5.40 -11.78 12.20
C SER A 180 4.62 -11.58 10.90
N ILE A 181 3.35 -11.17 10.98
CA ILE A 181 2.52 -10.91 9.80
C ILE A 181 3.10 -9.77 8.97
N ILE A 182 3.45 -8.64 9.60
CA ILE A 182 4.06 -7.51 8.90
C ILE A 182 5.38 -7.92 8.24
N ALA A 183 6.25 -8.66 8.94
CA ALA A 183 7.51 -9.12 8.40
C ALA A 183 7.34 -10.01 7.16
N ILE A 184 6.47 -11.04 7.24
CA ILE A 184 6.17 -11.92 6.09
C ILE A 184 5.67 -11.10 4.90
N ILE A 185 4.77 -10.15 5.16
CA ILE A 185 4.16 -9.32 4.13
C ILE A 185 5.16 -8.36 3.49
N LEU A 186 6.02 -7.72 4.28
CA LEU A 186 7.09 -6.87 3.77
C LEU A 186 8.08 -7.66 2.90
N ILE A 187 8.41 -8.90 3.27
CA ILE A 187 9.25 -9.78 2.46
C ILE A 187 8.59 -10.07 1.10
N ILE A 188 7.31 -10.43 1.09
CA ILE A 188 6.56 -10.71 -0.14
C ILE A 188 6.51 -9.45 -1.03
N ILE A 189 6.20 -8.29 -0.44
CA ILE A 189 6.13 -7.02 -1.16
C ILE A 189 7.50 -6.63 -1.72
N LEU A 190 8.56 -6.77 -0.94
CA LEU A 190 9.93 -6.46 -1.37
C LEU A 190 10.36 -7.36 -2.54
N PHE A 191 10.06 -8.66 -2.46
CA PHE A 191 10.31 -9.59 -3.56
C PHE A 191 9.56 -9.19 -4.84
N CYS A 192 8.26 -8.87 -4.73
CA CYS A 192 7.45 -8.41 -5.85
C CYS A 192 8.00 -7.10 -6.45
N TYR A 193 8.35 -6.14 -5.57
CA TYR A 193 8.89 -4.84 -5.94
C TYR A 193 10.20 -4.97 -6.73
N LEU A 194 11.18 -5.71 -6.20
CA LEU A 194 12.48 -5.90 -6.84
C LEU A 194 12.34 -6.65 -8.18
N SER A 195 11.47 -7.65 -8.24
CA SER A 195 11.19 -8.40 -9.47
C SER A 195 10.61 -7.52 -10.57
N VAL A 196 9.62 -6.67 -10.23
CA VAL A 196 9.02 -5.72 -11.17
C VAL A 196 10.06 -4.69 -11.62
N LEU A 197 10.84 -4.13 -10.69
CA LEU A 197 11.89 -3.16 -11.00
C LEU A 197 12.93 -3.75 -11.97
N LYS A 198 13.39 -4.98 -11.71
CA LYS A 198 14.35 -5.70 -12.57
C LYS A 198 13.79 -5.94 -13.97
N LYS A 199 12.52 -6.35 -14.08
CA LYS A 199 11.85 -6.56 -15.37
C LYS A 199 11.76 -5.25 -16.16
N ILE A 200 11.34 -4.16 -15.53
CA ILE A 200 11.27 -2.84 -16.16
C ILE A 200 12.65 -2.40 -16.65
N HIS A 201 13.68 -2.52 -15.82
CA HIS A 201 15.04 -2.12 -16.18
C HIS A 201 15.57 -2.92 -17.38
N LYS A 202 15.35 -4.25 -17.40
CA LYS A 202 15.70 -5.12 -18.53
C LYS A 202 15.01 -4.67 -19.82
N THR A 203 13.70 -4.38 -19.77
CA THR A 203 12.94 -3.89 -20.93
C THR A 203 13.46 -2.55 -21.44
N ILE A 204 13.87 -1.63 -20.55
CA ILE A 204 14.43 -0.32 -20.93
C ILE A 204 15.75 -0.49 -21.69
N ASN A 205 16.66 -1.32 -21.16
CA ASN A 205 17.96 -1.53 -21.77
C ASN A 205 17.83 -2.21 -23.14
N PHE A 206 16.90 -3.16 -23.27
CA PHE A 206 16.58 -3.79 -24.55
C PHE A 206 16.05 -2.79 -25.59
N LEU A 207 15.12 -1.92 -25.20
CA LEU A 207 14.57 -0.89 -26.10
C LEU A 207 15.64 0.10 -26.56
N LYS A 208 16.55 0.51 -25.67
CA LYS A 208 17.69 1.38 -26.00
C LYS A 208 18.62 0.73 -27.02
N LEU A 209 18.88 -0.58 -26.88
CA LEU A 209 19.73 -1.34 -27.80
C LEU A 209 19.11 -1.39 -29.22
N LEU A 210 17.82 -1.71 -29.30
CA LEU A 210 17.06 -1.72 -30.55
C LEU A 210 17.03 -0.35 -31.25
N SER A 211 16.82 0.72 -30.49
CA SER A 211 16.81 2.09 -31.05
C SER A 211 18.18 2.53 -31.58
N SER A 212 19.28 2.00 -31.04
CA SER A 212 20.63 2.31 -31.51
C SER A 212 20.98 1.55 -32.79
N SER A 213 20.40 0.36 -33.00
CA SER A 213 20.64 -0.48 -34.19
C SER A 213 19.79 -0.06 -35.40
N ASN A 214 18.55 0.40 -35.17
CA ASN A 214 17.60 0.78 -36.22
C ASN A 214 17.83 2.16 -36.88
N GLN A 215 19.00 2.81 -36.71
CA GLN A 215 19.29 4.04 -37.46
C GLN A 215 19.42 3.80 -38.99
N ASN A 216 19.67 2.56 -39.42
CA ASN A 216 19.96 2.25 -40.82
C ASN A 216 18.73 1.87 -41.68
N ASP A 217 17.61 1.41 -41.11
CA ASP A 217 16.43 0.94 -41.88
C ASP A 217 15.14 1.72 -41.56
N ARG A 218 15.04 2.95 -42.08
CA ARG A 218 14.01 3.93 -41.66
C ARG A 218 12.67 3.93 -42.42
N ARG A 219 12.43 3.08 -43.42
CA ARG A 219 11.32 3.36 -44.37
C ARG A 219 10.05 2.51 -44.34
N TYR A 220 9.98 1.33 -43.72
CA TYR A 220 8.79 0.46 -43.94
C TYR A 220 7.94 0.04 -42.73
N SER A 221 8.34 0.29 -41.47
CA SER A 221 7.58 -0.21 -40.29
C SER A 221 7.31 0.86 -39.21
N ARG A 222 6.99 2.09 -39.62
CA ARG A 222 6.89 3.25 -38.71
C ARG A 222 5.55 3.38 -37.98
N ASN A 223 4.45 2.82 -38.51
CA ASN A 223 3.12 3.00 -37.90
C ASN A 223 2.75 1.90 -36.87
N GLY A 224 3.19 0.65 -37.07
CA GLY A 224 2.93 -0.44 -36.10
C GLY A 224 3.77 -0.30 -34.83
N ASN A 225 5.09 -0.12 -34.99
CA ASN A 225 6.02 -0.03 -33.86
C ASN A 225 5.75 1.17 -32.93
N THR A 226 5.34 2.31 -33.47
CA THR A 226 5.07 3.52 -32.66
C THR A 226 3.82 3.43 -31.78
N SER A 227 2.89 2.51 -32.08
CA SER A 227 1.70 2.27 -31.26
C SER A 227 2.00 1.32 -30.09
N VAL A 228 2.74 0.24 -30.37
CA VAL A 228 3.20 -0.75 -29.37
C VAL A 228 4.19 -0.11 -28.39
N GLU A 229 5.11 0.71 -28.89
CA GLU A 229 6.09 1.42 -28.07
C GLU A 229 5.42 2.44 -27.14
N ARG A 230 4.42 3.18 -27.65
CA ARG A 230 3.58 4.06 -26.81
C ARG A 230 2.82 3.28 -25.73
N CYS A 231 2.20 2.16 -26.08
CA CYS A 231 1.44 1.36 -25.11
C CYS A 231 2.35 0.82 -23.99
N THR A 232 3.54 0.32 -24.36
CA THR A 232 4.55 -0.15 -23.41
C THR A 232 5.04 0.99 -22.50
N GLU A 233 5.19 2.20 -23.03
CA GLU A 233 5.57 3.37 -22.25
C GLU A 233 4.47 3.80 -21.26
N PHE A 234 3.19 3.74 -21.66
CA PHE A 234 2.05 4.02 -20.78
C PHE A 234 1.97 3.00 -19.63
N GLU A 235 2.07 1.71 -19.91
CA GLU A 235 2.10 0.67 -18.86
C GLU A 235 3.29 0.85 -17.92
N ARG A 236 4.46 1.22 -18.45
CA ARG A 236 5.65 1.50 -17.65
C ARG A 236 5.47 2.69 -16.72
N LYS A 237 4.88 3.79 -17.21
CA LYS A 237 4.57 4.97 -16.39
C LYS A 237 3.58 4.61 -15.29
N ALA A 238 2.50 3.89 -15.61
CA ALA A 238 1.55 3.42 -14.61
C ALA A 238 2.20 2.52 -13.55
N THR A 239 3.07 1.58 -13.96
CA THR A 239 3.78 0.68 -13.05
C THR A 239 4.73 1.43 -12.12
N LYS A 240 5.47 2.44 -12.62
CA LYS A 240 6.31 3.30 -11.78
C LYS A 240 5.50 4.04 -10.71
N LYS A 241 4.30 4.52 -11.05
CA LYS A 241 3.39 5.14 -10.07
C LYS A 241 3.03 4.13 -8.97
N ILE A 242 2.59 2.93 -9.34
CA ILE A 242 2.26 1.84 -8.40
C ILE A 242 3.46 1.53 -7.49
N LEU A 243 4.67 1.43 -8.05
CA LEU A 243 5.89 1.19 -7.30
C LEU A 243 6.17 2.28 -6.24
N SER A 244 5.90 3.54 -6.59
CA SER A 244 6.05 4.68 -5.67
C SER A 244 5.10 4.60 -4.48
N TYR A 245 3.85 4.17 -4.70
CA TYR A 245 2.90 3.92 -3.61
C TYR A 245 3.31 2.73 -2.73
N ILE A 246 3.88 1.68 -3.32
CA ILE A 246 4.44 0.54 -2.55
C ILE A 246 5.63 1.00 -1.69
N ALA A 247 6.47 1.91 -2.18
CA ALA A 247 7.57 2.46 -1.40
C ALA A 247 7.07 3.26 -0.17
N VAL A 248 6.00 4.06 -0.33
CA VAL A 248 5.36 4.74 0.81
C VAL A 248 4.85 3.75 1.84
N PHE A 249 4.25 2.64 1.40
CA PHE A 249 3.84 1.57 2.30
C PHE A 249 5.02 1.00 3.10
N ILE A 250 6.14 0.68 2.45
CA ILE A 250 7.33 0.18 3.16
C ILE A 250 7.79 1.19 4.22
N LEU A 251 7.81 2.49 3.89
CA LEU A 251 8.17 3.56 4.83
C LEU A 251 7.16 3.68 5.98
N GLN A 252 5.86 3.55 5.71
CA GLN A 252 4.80 3.59 6.71
C GLN A 252 4.92 2.45 7.73
N TRP A 253 5.19 1.24 7.26
CA TRP A 253 5.20 0.04 8.10
C TRP A 253 6.52 -0.21 8.83
N THR A 254 7.60 0.48 8.44
CA THR A 254 8.91 0.37 9.12
C THR A 254 8.83 0.86 10.58
N PRO A 255 8.36 2.09 10.89
CA PRO A 255 8.16 2.54 12.27
C PRO A 255 7.19 1.67 13.08
N ILE A 256 6.12 1.17 12.44
CA ILE A 256 5.15 0.27 13.09
C ILE A 256 5.83 -1.03 13.51
N SER A 257 6.68 -1.59 12.64
CA SER A 257 7.44 -2.82 12.91
C SER A 257 8.45 -2.62 14.03
N ILE A 258 9.16 -1.48 14.07
CA ILE A 258 10.07 -1.12 15.15
C ILE A 258 9.30 -1.02 16.48
N SER A 259 8.15 -0.33 16.48
CA SER A 259 7.25 -0.24 17.64
C SER A 259 6.77 -1.62 18.10
N GLN A 260 6.42 -2.53 17.19
CA GLN A 260 6.04 -3.89 17.59
C GLN A 260 7.23 -4.71 18.10
N GLY A 261 8.41 -4.56 17.50
CA GLY A 261 9.63 -5.23 17.91
C GLY A 261 10.06 -4.86 19.33
N ALA A 262 10.01 -3.57 19.68
CA ALA A 262 10.26 -3.10 21.04
C ALA A 262 9.37 -3.79 22.08
N ARG A 263 8.10 -3.96 21.73
CA ARG A 263 7.10 -4.64 22.58
C ARG A 263 7.35 -6.13 22.75
N LEU A 264 8.10 -6.78 21.85
CA LEU A 264 8.50 -8.19 22.03
C LEU A 264 9.45 -8.35 23.22
N VAL A 265 10.24 -7.31 23.49
CA VAL A 265 11.18 -7.26 24.62
C VAL A 265 10.52 -6.63 25.86
N LEU A 266 9.19 -6.48 25.85
CA LEU A 266 8.38 -5.87 26.91
C LEU A 266 8.77 -4.41 27.20
N ASP A 267 9.32 -3.70 26.22
CA ASP A 267 9.51 -2.25 26.32
C ASP A 267 8.19 -1.53 26.01
N ASP A 268 7.64 -0.88 27.04
CA ASP A 268 6.43 -0.04 26.97
C ASP A 268 6.78 1.46 27.11
N ALA A 269 8.01 1.86 26.79
CA ALA A 269 8.42 3.26 26.85
C ALA A 269 7.67 4.16 25.84
N ILE A 270 7.64 5.45 26.15
CA ILE A 270 6.94 6.52 25.41
C ILE A 270 7.29 6.53 23.91
N TRP A 271 8.57 6.31 23.58
CA TRP A 271 9.05 6.31 22.20
C TRP A 271 8.38 5.22 21.34
N VAL A 272 7.98 4.10 21.93
CA VAL A 272 7.28 3.00 21.26
C VAL A 272 5.91 3.46 20.76
N TYR A 273 5.22 4.27 21.56
CA TYR A 273 3.93 4.88 21.19
C TYR A 273 4.12 5.92 20.09
N VAL A 274 5.14 6.78 20.21
CA VAL A 274 5.49 7.79 19.19
C VAL A 274 5.76 7.14 17.83
N MET A 275 6.58 6.08 17.77
CA MET A 275 6.86 5.34 16.53
C MET A 275 5.59 4.71 15.94
N GLY A 276 4.70 4.18 16.79
CA GLY A 276 3.41 3.66 16.38
C GLY A 276 2.50 4.73 15.76
N SER A 277 2.51 5.95 16.29
CA SER A 277 1.71 7.07 15.78
C SER A 277 2.26 7.65 14.47
N ILE A 278 3.59 7.78 14.36
CA ILE A 278 4.26 8.19 13.12
C ILE A 278 3.93 7.20 12.01
N GLY A 279 4.15 5.91 12.26
CA GLY A 279 3.92 4.87 11.28
C GLY A 279 2.46 4.81 10.80
N ARG A 280 1.47 4.90 11.70
CA ARG A 280 0.05 4.92 11.30
C ARG A 280 -0.31 6.10 10.42
N SER A 281 0.16 7.29 10.79
CA SER A 281 -0.23 8.55 10.15
C SER A 281 0.45 8.75 8.78
N PHE A 282 1.62 8.14 8.57
CA PHE A 282 2.40 8.31 7.34
C PHE A 282 1.69 7.82 6.08
N GLY A 283 0.73 6.89 6.18
CA GLY A 283 -0.03 6.37 5.04
C GLY A 283 -0.77 7.46 4.28
N GLY A 284 -1.70 8.17 4.95
CA GLY A 284 -2.49 9.23 4.33
C GLY A 284 -1.64 10.41 3.83
N ILE A 285 -0.63 10.81 4.59
CA ILE A 285 0.29 11.91 4.22
C ILE A 285 1.14 11.51 3.00
N GLY A 286 1.79 10.34 3.07
CA GLY A 286 2.65 9.83 2.01
C GLY A 286 1.88 9.56 0.72
N ASN A 287 0.68 8.97 0.81
CA ASN A 287 -0.17 8.72 -0.34
C ASN A 287 -0.66 10.02 -0.99
N MET A 288 -0.98 11.05 -0.21
CA MET A 288 -1.27 12.39 -0.74
C MET A 288 -0.07 12.97 -1.50
N ILE A 289 1.13 12.94 -0.90
CA ILE A 289 2.36 13.44 -1.54
C ILE A 289 2.61 12.70 -2.86
N GLN A 290 2.51 11.37 -2.87
CA GLN A 290 2.68 10.58 -4.09
C GLN A 290 1.62 10.90 -5.14
N PHE A 291 0.38 11.15 -4.73
CA PHE A 291 -0.67 11.58 -5.64
C PHE A 291 -0.33 12.91 -6.31
N ILE A 292 0.12 13.88 -5.53
CA ILE A 292 0.54 15.21 -6.03
C ILE A 292 1.72 15.09 -6.98
N ILE A 293 2.74 14.28 -6.66
CA ILE A 293 3.91 14.06 -7.54
C ILE A 293 3.48 13.45 -8.87
N ASN A 294 2.54 12.50 -8.85
CA ASN A 294 2.15 11.73 -10.02
C ASN A 294 1.13 12.43 -10.94
N GLU A 295 0.27 13.28 -10.37
CA GLU A 295 -0.82 13.95 -11.10
C GLU A 295 -0.67 15.48 -11.16
N GLY A 296 0.29 16.05 -10.42
CA GLY A 296 0.44 17.48 -10.25
C GLY A 296 -0.66 18.13 -9.40
N PHE A 297 -0.51 19.42 -9.12
CA PHE A 297 -1.51 20.21 -8.40
C PHE A 297 -2.73 20.55 -9.27
N ILE A 298 -2.55 20.66 -10.58
CA ILE A 298 -3.59 21.07 -11.54
C ILE A 298 -3.94 19.88 -12.45
N SER A 299 -5.23 19.54 -12.53
CA SER A 299 -5.73 18.50 -13.42
C SER A 299 -5.43 18.84 -14.88
N ARG A 300 -4.56 18.05 -15.52
CA ARG A 300 -4.38 18.08 -16.98
C ARG A 300 -5.48 17.27 -17.65
N ASN A 301 -5.96 17.74 -18.81
CA ASN A 301 -6.84 16.95 -19.66
C ASN A 301 -6.06 15.71 -20.13
N TYR A 302 -6.55 14.53 -19.77
CA TYR A 302 -5.96 13.26 -20.19
C TYR A 302 -6.50 12.90 -21.58
N ASP A 303 -5.63 12.99 -22.59
CA ASP A 303 -5.87 12.31 -23.85
C ASP A 303 -5.86 10.80 -23.58
N THR A 304 -7.03 10.20 -23.76
CA THR A 304 -7.21 8.76 -23.58
C THR A 304 -6.57 8.07 -24.79
N ALA A 305 -5.28 7.76 -24.71
CA ALA A 305 -4.66 6.87 -25.69
C ALA A 305 -5.21 5.46 -25.44
N SER A 306 -6.30 5.11 -26.11
CA SER A 306 -6.79 3.73 -26.15
C SER A 306 -5.74 2.90 -26.89
N CYS A 307 -4.99 2.07 -26.17
CA CYS A 307 -4.36 0.92 -26.82
C CYS A 307 -5.51 0.05 -27.35
N ASN A 308 -5.74 0.06 -28.66
CA ASN A 308 -6.68 -0.85 -29.30
C ASN A 308 -6.24 -2.30 -29.06
N GLU A 309 -7.22 -3.21 -28.98
CA GLU A 309 -7.04 -4.66 -28.74
C GLU A 309 -6.01 -5.32 -29.69
N ASN A 310 -5.85 -4.80 -30.91
CA ASN A 310 -4.84 -5.27 -31.89
C ASN A 310 -3.38 -5.08 -31.42
N GLY A 311 -3.13 -4.17 -30.48
CA GLY A 311 -1.78 -3.96 -29.92
C GLY A 311 -1.35 -5.08 -28.97
N ASN A 312 -2.30 -5.72 -28.30
CA ASN A 312 -2.01 -6.86 -27.42
C ASN A 312 -1.68 -8.12 -28.22
N GLU A 313 -2.38 -8.41 -29.32
CA GLU A 313 -2.04 -9.52 -30.22
C GLU A 313 -0.65 -9.33 -30.87
N LEU A 314 -0.29 -8.10 -31.26
CA LEU A 314 1.03 -7.81 -31.82
C LEU A 314 2.14 -7.90 -30.75
N PHE A 315 1.84 -7.51 -29.51
CA PHE A 315 2.74 -7.62 -28.36
C PHE A 315 2.95 -9.08 -27.95
N GLU A 316 1.90 -9.89 -27.96
CA GLU A 316 1.98 -11.33 -27.67
C GLU A 316 2.80 -12.05 -28.74
N ASN A 317 2.57 -11.76 -30.02
CA ASN A 317 3.35 -12.29 -31.14
C ASN A 317 4.83 -11.87 -31.11
N SER A 318 5.14 -10.63 -30.72
CA SER A 318 6.54 -10.17 -30.57
C SER A 318 7.21 -10.73 -29.31
N ARG A 319 6.46 -11.02 -28.25
CA ARG A 319 6.96 -11.77 -27.09
C ARG A 319 7.26 -13.22 -27.47
N LEU A 320 6.35 -13.86 -28.21
CA LEU A 320 6.47 -15.24 -28.66
C LEU A 320 7.63 -15.42 -29.65
N SER A 321 7.85 -14.46 -30.54
CA SER A 321 9.02 -14.46 -31.45
C SER A 321 10.34 -14.28 -30.70
N SER A 322 10.39 -13.44 -29.66
CA SER A 322 11.58 -13.30 -28.82
C SER A 322 11.92 -14.56 -28.00
N ILE A 323 10.89 -15.33 -27.61
CA ILE A 323 11.07 -16.62 -26.91
C ILE A 323 11.58 -17.68 -27.89
N ARG A 324 11.00 -17.76 -29.10
CA ARG A 324 11.48 -18.65 -30.17
C ARG A 324 12.91 -18.36 -30.63
N SER A 325 13.30 -17.09 -30.67
CA SER A 325 14.67 -16.69 -31.01
C SER A 325 15.67 -17.20 -29.99
N ASN A 326 15.34 -17.15 -28.69
CA ASN A 326 16.20 -17.68 -27.64
C ASN A 326 16.26 -19.22 -27.65
N GLU A 327 15.18 -19.92 -28.01
CA GLU A 327 15.20 -21.39 -28.17
C GLU A 327 16.06 -21.83 -29.36
N HIS A 328 16.01 -21.12 -30.51
CA HIS A 328 16.87 -21.42 -31.64
C HIS A 328 18.35 -21.14 -31.36
N GLU A 329 18.66 -20.12 -30.56
CA GLU A 329 20.03 -19.80 -30.11
C GLU A 329 20.55 -20.87 -29.13
N ILE A 330 19.68 -21.48 -28.31
CA ILE A 330 20.06 -22.59 -27.42
C ILE A 330 20.28 -23.89 -28.20
N ILE A 331 19.47 -24.18 -29.22
CA ILE A 331 19.61 -25.39 -30.05
C ILE A 331 20.87 -25.31 -30.92
N THR A 332 21.19 -24.13 -31.46
CA THR A 332 22.42 -23.93 -32.27
C THR A 332 23.70 -24.00 -31.44
N ILE A 333 23.66 -23.71 -30.13
CA ILE A 333 24.81 -23.94 -29.24
C ILE A 333 25.01 -25.44 -28.93
N SER A 334 23.93 -26.23 -28.87
CA SER A 334 24.03 -27.68 -28.60
C SER A 334 24.44 -28.55 -29.80
N GLU A 335 24.31 -28.07 -31.03
CA GLU A 335 24.72 -28.81 -32.25
C GLU A 335 26.20 -28.60 -32.64
N VAL A 336 26.91 -27.68 -31.98
CA VAL A 336 28.34 -27.39 -32.26
C VAL A 336 29.28 -28.18 -31.34
N GLU A 337 28.75 -28.99 -30.41
CA GLU A 337 29.53 -29.71 -29.40
C GLU A 337 29.52 -31.26 -29.54
N ASN A 338 29.36 -31.78 -30.76
CA ASN A 338 29.60 -33.20 -31.08
C ASN A 338 30.54 -33.40 -32.27
#